data_AF-A0A9C6WTK4-F1
#
_entry.id   AF-A0A9C6WTK4-F1
#
_cell.length_a   1.000
_cell.length_b   1.000
_cell.length_c   1.000
_cell.angle_alpha   90.00
_cell.angle_beta   90.00
_cell.angle_gamma   90.00
#
_symmetry.space_group_name_H-M   'P 1'
#
loop_
_entity.id
_entity.type
_entity.pdbx_description
1 polymer ?
#
loop_
_entity_poly.entity_id
_entity_poly.type
_entity_poly.pdbx_seq_one_letter_code
_entity_poly.pdbx_strand_id
1 'polypeptide(L)'
;MGVHEATSLILSMIIPKEKIPKNNIDVYLQPLIKELKELWHDGVQILDRFKNEMFTLRAALMWTISDFSGLGNLSGWNMHYKYACPTCYFNTDSYRLKHDGKWYFLGHCHFLERGHKFRLSRTKFNGKHELRDSPATLTGSEILDQLEGINVSFGKELQTSKDVMHIEKNVFDNVLYTLLNETGRSKDNLKARKDLKEMDKVTAVLIELSSFFQRLCSKSLSLTELEKLQPRIILTLCHLEMLFPSSFFTIMVHLTCHLVDEVKLGGPVHYRWMYLGHLKSYVRNKAKSEGSIAEGYVAEEALTFCSRYLEGIVIRFNRPPRVDDRPDGNYSTHVDSLFPQMGNSKGAFTVFELSPMEKKQVHRYVVLNCPYVKPFIDYFKDFVRRQSKGRRPSNIDIEKRVNKNFDTWFPTQLMNPDIINTVHKDLRYLVRSSSRYAMRFSTFSINGLSFQTTNRDNELKTQNSGVFLMSSTLCVASTSDANVRNADLSYYGKLEDIIELNYNGRFRVTLFKCKSADTTRERNYRKDSWGFTSVNFSRVIHSGDREEDDPYIEASQARMVYFVNNEVNKDWSVIVHLNPRDSYYMGKMKMMKHARMSHG
;
A
#
# COMPACT_ATOMS: atom_id res chain seq x y z
N MET A 1 -14.78 8.60 -24.43
CA MET A 1 -14.98 7.67 -23.29
C MET A 1 -14.93 8.49 -22.02
N GLY A 2 -16.09 8.99 -21.57
CA GLY A 2 -16.20 9.58 -20.23
C GLY A 2 -16.51 8.44 -19.27
N VAL A 3 -15.56 8.09 -18.43
CA VAL A 3 -15.87 7.30 -17.22
C VAL A 3 -16.81 8.19 -16.42
N HIS A 4 -18.06 7.79 -16.23
CA HIS A 4 -18.91 8.38 -15.20
C HIS A 4 -18.26 8.06 -13.86
N GLU A 5 -17.28 8.86 -13.46
CA GLU A 5 -16.85 8.92 -12.07
C GLU A 5 -18.06 9.43 -11.29
N ALA A 6 -18.54 8.64 -10.33
CA ALA A 6 -19.44 9.15 -9.31
C ALA A 6 -18.70 10.29 -8.62
N THR A 7 -19.05 11.54 -8.96
CA THR A 7 -18.48 12.72 -8.31
C THR A 7 -19.08 12.82 -6.92
N SER A 8 -18.43 12.22 -5.93
CA SER A 8 -18.71 12.51 -4.53
C SER A 8 -18.33 13.97 -4.26
N LEU A 9 -19.30 14.79 -3.89
CA LEU A 9 -19.05 16.14 -3.39
C LEU A 9 -18.65 16.04 -1.91
N ILE A 10 -17.44 16.48 -1.56
CA ILE A 10 -17.03 16.60 -0.16
C ILE A 10 -17.32 18.03 0.27
N LEU A 11 -18.31 18.20 1.14
CA LEU A 11 -18.56 19.47 1.82
C LEU A 11 -17.66 19.54 3.05
N SER A 12 -16.63 20.38 3.00
CA SER A 12 -15.73 20.60 4.14
C SER A 12 -16.14 21.84 4.92
N MET A 13 -16.43 21.68 6.20
CA MET A 13 -16.64 22.78 7.14
C MET A 13 -15.50 22.77 8.15
N ILE A 14 -14.75 23.87 8.22
CA ILE A 14 -13.62 24.01 9.14
C ILE A 14 -13.96 25.06 10.18
N ILE A 15 -13.99 24.63 11.43
CA ILE A 15 -14.38 25.45 12.56
C ILE A 15 -13.16 25.67 13.46
N PRO A 16 -12.67 26.92 13.62
CA PRO A 16 -11.55 27.21 14.52
C PRO A 16 -11.87 26.79 15.95
N LYS A 17 -10.90 26.14 16.63
CA LYS A 17 -11.04 25.65 18.01
C LYS A 17 -11.63 26.66 19.00
N GLU A 18 -11.14 27.90 18.97
CA GLU A 18 -11.56 29.00 19.86
C GLU A 18 -13.00 29.44 19.62
N LYS A 19 -13.58 29.09 18.46
CA LYS A 19 -14.94 29.42 18.03
C LYS A 19 -15.80 28.17 17.80
N ILE A 20 -15.44 27.02 18.37
CA ILE A 20 -16.23 25.79 18.23
C ILE A 20 -17.66 26.07 18.74
N PRO A 21 -18.69 25.89 17.90
CA PRO A 21 -20.06 26.22 18.25
C PRO A 21 -20.59 25.30 19.35
N LYS A 22 -19.97 24.13 19.56
CA LYS A 22 -20.41 23.09 20.49
C LYS A 22 -21.88 22.77 20.21
N ASN A 23 -22.75 22.95 21.20
CA ASN A 23 -24.19 22.82 21.10
C ASN A 23 -24.87 23.81 20.13
N ASN A 24 -24.15 24.80 19.57
CA ASN A 24 -24.70 25.67 18.52
C ASN A 24 -24.46 25.13 17.10
N ILE A 25 -23.81 23.98 16.95
CA ILE A 25 -23.48 23.40 15.62
C ILE A 25 -24.75 23.07 14.82
N ASP A 26 -25.82 22.70 15.52
CA ASP A 26 -27.18 22.52 15.03
C ASP A 26 -27.70 23.75 14.27
N VAL A 27 -27.48 24.97 14.81
CA VAL A 27 -27.88 26.24 14.18
C VAL A 27 -27.12 26.45 12.87
N TYR A 28 -25.82 26.14 12.86
CA TYR A 28 -24.99 26.24 11.66
C TYR A 28 -25.35 25.19 10.60
N LEU A 29 -25.77 24.00 11.02
CA LEU A 29 -26.14 22.91 10.13
C LEU A 29 -27.59 23.00 9.63
N GLN A 30 -28.42 23.84 10.23
CA GLN A 30 -29.84 23.94 9.89
C GLN A 30 -30.10 24.20 8.38
N PRO A 31 -29.38 25.12 7.69
CA PRO A 31 -29.56 25.30 6.25
C PRO A 31 -29.21 24.04 5.46
N LEU A 32 -28.09 23.39 5.79
CA LEU A 32 -27.65 22.15 5.13
C LEU A 32 -28.65 21.02 5.35
N ILE A 33 -29.16 20.84 6.57
CA ILE A 33 -30.16 19.82 6.89
C ILE A 33 -31.45 20.08 6.10
N LYS A 34 -31.86 21.35 5.98
CA LYS A 34 -33.03 21.74 5.20
C LYS A 34 -32.84 21.36 3.73
N GLU A 35 -31.73 21.76 3.12
CA GLU A 35 -31.42 21.43 1.72
C GLU A 35 -31.32 19.92 1.49
N LEU A 36 -30.71 19.16 2.40
CA LEU A 36 -30.64 17.70 2.31
C LEU A 36 -32.02 17.06 2.38
N LYS A 37 -32.93 17.57 3.23
CA LYS A 37 -34.32 17.08 3.30
C LYS A 37 -35.08 17.39 2.01
N GLU A 38 -34.94 18.60 1.48
CA GLU A 38 -35.55 19.00 0.19
C GLU A 38 -35.02 18.11 -0.95
N LEU A 39 -33.70 17.91 -1.03
CA LEU A 39 -33.08 17.04 -2.04
C LEU A 39 -33.49 15.57 -1.90
N TRP A 40 -33.71 15.08 -0.67
CA TRP A 40 -34.10 13.69 -0.43
C TRP A 40 -35.59 13.45 -0.71
N HIS A 41 -36.48 14.34 -0.27
CA HIS A 41 -37.94 14.18 -0.38
C HIS A 41 -38.48 14.67 -1.72
N ASP A 42 -38.11 15.87 -2.14
CA ASP A 42 -38.65 16.51 -3.34
C ASP A 42 -37.74 16.25 -4.56
N GLY A 43 -36.42 16.40 -4.36
CA GLY A 43 -35.42 16.32 -5.42
C GLY A 43 -35.41 17.56 -6.33
N VAL A 44 -34.37 17.69 -7.16
CA VAL A 44 -34.19 18.85 -8.06
C VAL A 44 -34.05 18.38 -9.51
N GLN A 45 -34.73 19.06 -10.43
CA GLN A 45 -34.62 18.76 -11.87
C GLN A 45 -33.28 19.25 -12.43
N ILE A 46 -32.50 18.34 -13.02
CA ILE A 46 -31.18 18.62 -13.59
C ILE A 46 -31.07 18.02 -15.00
N LEU A 47 -30.39 18.72 -15.90
CA LEU A 47 -30.08 18.24 -17.25
C LEU A 47 -28.81 17.38 -17.25
N ASP A 48 -28.92 16.11 -17.63
CA ASP A 48 -27.77 15.28 -17.99
C ASP A 48 -27.23 15.76 -19.35
N ARG A 49 -26.06 16.42 -19.36
CA ARG A 49 -25.46 16.95 -20.59
C ARG A 49 -24.99 15.88 -21.58
N PHE A 50 -24.71 14.67 -21.10
CA PHE A 50 -24.26 13.57 -21.97
C PHE A 50 -25.44 12.96 -22.72
N LYS A 51 -26.57 12.77 -22.04
CA LYS A 51 -27.81 12.22 -22.63
C LYS A 51 -28.74 13.29 -23.20
N ASN A 52 -28.53 14.55 -22.83
CA ASN A 52 -29.40 15.68 -23.12
C ASN A 52 -30.85 15.48 -22.61
N GLU A 53 -30.99 14.87 -21.43
CA GLU A 53 -32.28 14.52 -20.81
C GLU A 53 -32.39 15.10 -19.40
N MET A 54 -33.60 15.47 -18.99
CA MET A 54 -33.89 15.91 -17.62
C MET A 54 -34.05 14.70 -16.70
N PHE A 55 -33.44 14.76 -15.51
CA PHE A 55 -33.65 13.78 -14.46
C PHE A 55 -33.82 14.46 -13.10
N THR A 56 -34.47 13.77 -12.16
CA THR A 56 -34.61 14.24 -10.79
C THR A 56 -33.38 13.82 -9.99
N LEU A 57 -32.52 14.78 -9.64
CA LEU A 57 -31.42 14.55 -8.71
C LEU A 57 -31.96 14.48 -7.28
N ARG A 58 -31.60 13.42 -6.57
CA ARG A 58 -31.77 13.30 -5.12
C ARG A 58 -30.40 13.18 -4.46
N ALA A 59 -30.28 13.66 -3.23
CA ALA A 59 -29.04 13.58 -2.46
C ALA A 59 -29.28 12.89 -1.11
N ALA A 60 -28.31 12.09 -0.67
CA ALA A 60 -28.30 11.47 0.64
C ALA A 60 -26.94 11.71 1.31
N LEU A 61 -26.95 12.00 2.60
CA LEU A 61 -25.74 12.03 3.42
C LEU A 61 -25.33 10.60 3.76
N MET A 62 -24.19 10.14 3.23
CA MET A 62 -23.71 8.79 3.49
C MET A 62 -22.91 8.67 4.80
N TRP A 63 -22.01 9.62 5.07
CA TRP A 63 -21.22 9.68 6.31
C TRP A 63 -20.63 11.07 6.54
N THR A 64 -20.25 11.35 7.78
CA THR A 64 -19.49 12.53 8.18
C THR A 64 -18.07 12.14 8.57
N ILE A 65 -17.07 12.96 8.22
CA ILE A 65 -15.68 12.79 8.67
C ILE A 65 -15.41 13.85 9.71
N SER A 66 -15.26 13.43 10.96
CA SER A 66 -14.97 14.31 12.08
C SER A 66 -13.95 13.66 13.00
N ASP A 67 -13.17 14.47 13.70
CA ASP A 67 -12.43 13.95 14.84
C ASP A 67 -13.38 13.53 15.97
N PHE A 68 -12.86 12.87 17.00
CA PHE A 68 -13.67 12.32 18.08
C PHE A 68 -14.46 13.39 18.85
N SER A 69 -13.92 14.61 18.97
CA SER A 69 -14.64 15.75 19.55
C SER A 69 -15.75 16.29 18.65
N GLY A 70 -15.49 16.38 17.35
CA GLY A 70 -16.47 16.78 16.34
C GLY A 70 -17.61 15.78 16.26
N LEU A 71 -17.33 14.48 16.42
CA LEU A 71 -18.35 13.44 16.52
C LEU A 71 -19.30 13.70 17.69
N GLY A 72 -18.78 14.10 18.85
CA GLY A 72 -19.61 14.47 20.00
C GLY A 72 -20.56 15.63 19.71
N ASN A 73 -20.06 16.67 19.04
CA ASN A 73 -20.88 17.81 18.65
C ASN A 73 -21.94 17.43 17.61
N LEU A 74 -21.60 16.59 16.62
CA LEU A 74 -22.51 16.19 15.54
C LEU A 74 -23.57 15.18 16.01
N SER A 75 -23.21 14.25 16.89
CA SER A 75 -24.12 13.23 17.42
C SER A 75 -24.90 13.67 18.65
N GLY A 76 -24.46 14.75 19.31
CA GLY A 76 -24.94 15.11 20.65
C GLY A 76 -24.49 14.14 21.75
N TRP A 77 -23.67 13.13 21.42
CA TRP A 77 -23.20 12.14 22.38
C TRP A 77 -22.07 12.70 23.26
N ASN A 78 -22.08 12.27 24.52
CA ASN A 78 -21.03 12.63 25.47
C ASN A 78 -19.74 11.86 25.18
N MET A 79 -18.67 12.55 24.81
CA MET A 79 -17.37 11.94 24.47
C MET A 79 -16.30 12.09 25.57
N HIS A 80 -16.63 12.66 26.74
CA HIS A 80 -15.63 13.14 27.72
C HIS A 80 -15.61 12.38 29.05
N TYR A 81 -16.62 11.56 29.32
CA TYR A 81 -16.84 10.95 30.63
C TYR A 81 -17.02 9.43 30.54
N LYS A 82 -17.67 8.86 31.56
CA LYS A 82 -17.87 7.42 31.75
C LYS A 82 -18.42 6.68 30.52
N TYR A 83 -19.27 7.33 29.72
CA TYR A 83 -19.99 6.75 28.58
C TYR A 83 -19.45 7.26 27.24
N ALA A 84 -18.16 7.56 27.16
CA ALA A 84 -17.56 8.18 25.97
C ALA A 84 -17.67 7.35 24.67
N CYS A 85 -17.93 6.03 24.78
CA CYS A 85 -18.08 5.18 23.61
C CYS A 85 -19.51 5.26 23.06
N PRO A 86 -19.72 5.81 21.86
CA PRO A 86 -21.06 5.92 21.26
C PRO A 86 -21.64 4.56 20.87
N THR A 87 -20.79 3.54 20.71
CA THR A 87 -21.23 2.18 20.32
C THR A 87 -21.57 1.32 21.53
N CYS A 88 -20.85 1.48 22.64
CA CYS A 88 -21.10 0.73 23.87
C CYS A 88 -22.16 1.38 24.77
N TYR A 89 -22.48 2.66 24.55
CA TYR A 89 -23.49 3.41 25.30
C TYR A 89 -23.29 3.27 26.84
N PHE A 90 -24.36 2.96 27.56
CA PHE A 90 -24.36 2.74 29.00
C PHE A 90 -23.66 1.44 29.43
N ASN A 91 -23.39 0.53 28.50
CA ASN A 91 -22.67 -0.72 28.75
C ASN A 91 -21.13 -0.54 28.72
N THR A 92 -20.65 0.68 28.49
CA THR A 92 -19.23 1.00 28.49
C THR A 92 -18.59 0.73 29.85
N ASP A 93 -17.58 -0.16 29.89
CA ASP A 93 -16.81 -0.43 31.10
C ASP A 93 -15.68 0.59 31.25
N SER A 94 -15.89 1.57 32.12
CA SER A 94 -14.91 2.62 32.36
C SER A 94 -14.63 2.86 33.84
N TYR A 95 -13.37 3.19 34.11
CA TYR A 95 -12.82 3.39 35.44
C TYR A 95 -12.06 4.72 35.52
N ARG A 96 -12.24 5.45 36.63
CA ARG A 96 -11.55 6.72 36.88
C ARG A 96 -10.41 6.51 37.87
N LEU A 97 -9.17 6.79 37.48
CA LEU A 97 -8.04 6.70 38.41
C LEU A 97 -8.06 7.87 39.40
N LYS A 98 -7.86 7.54 40.69
CA LYS A 98 -7.93 8.50 41.81
C LYS A 98 -6.94 9.67 41.69
N HIS A 99 -5.75 9.43 41.11
CA HIS A 99 -4.66 10.42 41.08
C HIS A 99 -4.60 11.25 39.79
N ASP A 100 -4.91 10.70 38.61
CA ASP A 100 -4.91 11.44 37.33
C ASP A 100 -6.29 12.03 36.99
N GLY A 101 -7.36 11.55 37.65
CA GLY A 101 -8.72 12.04 37.45
C GLY A 101 -9.32 11.75 36.06
N LYS A 102 -8.62 10.98 35.21
CA LYS A 102 -9.05 10.59 33.86
C LYS A 102 -9.81 9.26 33.84
N TRP A 103 -10.64 9.09 32.82
CA TRP A 103 -11.40 7.87 32.53
C TRP A 103 -10.62 6.93 31.59
N TYR A 104 -10.64 5.64 31.90
CA TYR A 104 -10.02 4.56 31.13
C TYR A 104 -11.02 3.44 30.90
N PHE A 105 -10.85 2.70 29.82
CA PHE A 105 -11.85 1.80 29.25
C PHE A 105 -11.28 0.39 29.18
N LEU A 106 -11.71 -0.47 30.09
CA LEU A 106 -11.19 -1.84 30.24
C LEU A 106 -12.31 -2.84 29.95
N GLY A 107 -12.07 -4.12 30.23
CA GLY A 107 -13.11 -5.13 30.19
C GLY A 107 -13.36 -5.68 28.80
N HIS A 108 -12.41 -5.55 27.85
CA HIS A 108 -12.60 -6.04 26.48
C HIS A 108 -12.90 -7.56 26.40
N CYS A 109 -12.65 -8.31 27.49
CA CYS A 109 -13.06 -9.70 27.63
C CYS A 109 -14.57 -9.94 27.43
N HIS A 110 -15.45 -8.97 27.72
CA HIS A 110 -16.90 -9.16 27.59
C HIS A 110 -17.36 -9.24 26.13
N PHE A 111 -16.53 -8.82 25.17
CA PHE A 111 -16.78 -9.00 23.73
C PHE A 111 -16.44 -10.41 23.23
N LEU A 112 -15.79 -11.24 24.05
CA LEU A 112 -15.51 -12.64 23.71
C LEU A 112 -16.74 -13.53 23.99
N GLU A 113 -16.81 -14.68 23.33
CA GLU A 113 -17.84 -15.68 23.58
C GLU A 113 -17.87 -16.11 25.06
N ARG A 114 -19.07 -16.39 25.60
CA ARG A 114 -19.29 -16.68 27.03
C ARG A 114 -18.38 -17.77 27.62
N GLY A 115 -18.02 -18.77 26.81
CA GLY A 115 -17.13 -19.88 27.22
C GLY A 115 -15.63 -19.57 27.15
N HIS A 116 -15.22 -18.37 26.73
CA HIS A 116 -13.82 -18.07 26.48
C HIS A 116 -12.99 -18.00 27.79
N LYS A 117 -11.83 -18.66 27.79
CA LYS A 117 -10.90 -18.75 28.94
C LYS A 117 -10.57 -17.41 29.62
N PHE A 118 -10.49 -16.31 28.85
CA PHE A 118 -10.19 -14.99 29.41
C PHE A 118 -11.34 -14.42 30.24
N ARG A 119 -12.59 -14.73 29.89
CA ARG A 119 -13.75 -14.35 30.70
C ARG A 119 -13.78 -15.04 32.07
N LEU A 120 -13.21 -16.24 32.14
CA LEU A 120 -13.14 -17.03 33.37
C LEU A 120 -11.89 -16.71 34.22
N SER A 121 -10.96 -15.91 33.70
CA SER A 121 -9.63 -15.73 34.26
C SER A 121 -9.56 -14.59 35.28
N ARG A 122 -9.88 -14.88 36.55
CA ARG A 122 -9.85 -13.87 37.63
C ARG A 122 -8.47 -13.23 37.85
N THR A 123 -7.39 -14.03 37.82
CA THR A 123 -6.05 -13.61 38.23
C THR A 123 -5.34 -12.70 37.24
N LYS A 124 -5.75 -12.71 35.97
CA LYS A 124 -5.10 -11.94 34.88
C LYS A 124 -5.76 -10.60 34.58
N PHE A 125 -6.92 -10.34 35.20
CA PHE A 125 -7.74 -9.16 34.95
C PHE A 125 -8.21 -8.57 36.29
N ASN A 126 -9.47 -8.10 36.37
CA ASN A 126 -10.03 -7.37 37.50
C ASN A 126 -10.41 -8.24 38.74
N GLY A 127 -9.93 -9.48 38.84
CA GLY A 127 -10.23 -10.38 39.96
C GLY A 127 -11.60 -11.06 39.92
N LYS A 128 -12.44 -10.77 38.91
CA LYS A 128 -13.81 -11.28 38.77
C LYS A 128 -13.99 -12.10 37.49
N HIS A 129 -15.03 -12.93 37.46
CA HIS A 129 -15.49 -13.58 36.23
C HIS A 129 -16.27 -12.56 35.39
N GLU A 130 -16.02 -12.53 34.08
CA GLU A 130 -16.74 -11.68 33.14
C GLU A 130 -17.99 -12.37 32.60
N LEU A 131 -19.14 -12.00 33.18
CA LEU A 131 -20.45 -12.61 32.87
C LEU A 131 -21.32 -11.75 31.96
N ARG A 132 -20.93 -10.49 31.68
CA ARG A 132 -21.73 -9.57 30.86
C ARG A 132 -21.75 -9.97 29.40
N ASP A 133 -22.87 -9.75 28.73
CA ASP A 133 -22.92 -9.92 27.28
C ASP A 133 -22.18 -8.79 26.55
N SER A 134 -21.84 -9.04 25.29
CA SER A 134 -21.38 -7.98 24.41
C SER A 134 -22.49 -6.93 24.26
N PRO A 135 -22.18 -5.62 24.26
CA PRO A 135 -23.16 -4.57 24.10
C PRO A 135 -24.01 -4.79 22.86
N ALA A 136 -25.32 -4.78 23.02
CA ALA A 136 -26.24 -4.87 21.89
C ALA A 136 -26.12 -3.61 21.03
N THR A 137 -26.09 -3.79 19.71
CA THR A 137 -26.19 -2.68 18.76
C THR A 137 -27.64 -2.20 18.73
N LEU A 138 -27.86 -0.94 19.07
CA LEU A 138 -29.18 -0.33 18.98
C LEU A 138 -29.58 -0.12 17.52
N THR A 139 -30.82 -0.45 17.20
CA THR A 139 -31.46 -0.12 15.93
C THR A 139 -31.82 1.36 15.86
N GLY A 140 -31.98 1.89 14.64
CA GLY A 140 -32.38 3.28 14.45
C GLY A 140 -33.72 3.62 15.12
N SER A 141 -34.65 2.66 15.17
CA SER A 141 -35.92 2.80 15.90
C SER A 141 -35.71 2.85 17.41
N GLU A 142 -34.90 1.97 17.99
CA GLU A 142 -34.64 2.00 19.44
C GLU A 142 -33.93 3.30 19.87
N ILE A 143 -33.05 3.83 19.02
CA ILE A 143 -32.43 5.14 19.26
C ILE A 143 -33.50 6.24 19.19
N LEU A 144 -34.39 6.19 18.20
CA LEU A 144 -35.47 7.18 18.06
C LEU A 144 -36.41 7.17 19.27
N ASP A 145 -36.80 5.98 19.73
CA ASP A 145 -37.64 5.79 20.92
C ASP A 145 -36.94 6.33 22.18
N GLN A 146 -35.62 6.13 22.31
CA GLN A 146 -34.84 6.70 23.42
C GLN A 146 -34.75 8.23 23.38
N LEU A 147 -34.78 8.82 22.18
CA LEU A 147 -34.77 10.26 21.99
C LEU A 147 -36.17 10.88 22.14
N GLU A 148 -37.23 10.06 22.07
CA GLU A 148 -38.61 10.51 22.20
C GLU A 148 -38.86 11.07 23.61
N GLY A 149 -39.18 12.36 23.69
CA GLY A 149 -39.38 13.07 24.96
C GLY A 149 -38.14 13.75 25.55
N ILE A 150 -36.96 13.66 24.92
CA ILE A 150 -35.81 14.50 25.29
C ILE A 150 -36.03 15.90 24.74
N ASN A 151 -36.26 16.87 25.64
CA ASN A 151 -36.39 18.27 25.25
C ASN A 151 -34.99 18.88 25.04
N VAL A 152 -34.57 19.00 23.79
CA VAL A 152 -33.28 19.60 23.42
C VAL A 152 -33.47 21.10 23.19
N SER A 153 -32.87 21.91 24.07
CA SER A 153 -32.80 23.36 23.87
C SER A 153 -31.68 23.70 22.88
N PHE A 154 -32.05 24.23 21.73
CA PHE A 154 -31.13 24.72 20.70
C PHE A 154 -30.64 26.14 21.07
N GLY A 155 -29.33 26.34 21.28
CA GLY A 155 -28.72 27.62 21.74
C GLY A 155 -28.32 27.70 23.24
N LYS A 156 -27.43 28.66 23.60
CA LYS A 156 -26.46 28.69 24.74
C LYS A 156 -26.94 28.81 26.21
N GLU A 157 -26.12 28.25 27.13
CA GLU A 157 -25.39 28.98 28.20
C GLU A 157 -23.96 28.38 28.39
N LEU A 158 -22.97 29.22 28.71
CA LEU A 158 -21.54 28.92 28.61
C LEU A 158 -21.03 28.03 29.76
N GLN A 159 -20.57 26.81 29.46
CA GLN A 159 -19.56 26.13 30.28
C GLN A 159 -18.27 25.93 29.48
N THR A 160 -17.19 26.47 30.02
CA THR A 160 -15.82 26.29 29.55
C THR A 160 -15.48 24.80 29.55
N SER A 161 -15.22 24.23 28.37
CA SER A 161 -14.66 22.88 28.28
C SER A 161 -13.24 23.02 27.77
N LYS A 162 -12.31 22.41 28.51
CA LYS A 162 -10.88 22.44 28.24
C LYS A 162 -10.56 21.53 27.05
N ASP A 163 -9.76 22.11 26.16
CA ASP A 163 -8.85 21.55 25.16
C ASP A 163 -8.50 20.06 25.23
N VAL A 164 -8.69 19.34 24.10
CA VAL A 164 -7.83 18.19 23.73
C VAL A 164 -7.75 18.04 22.20
N MET A 165 -6.96 18.89 21.54
CA MET A 165 -6.63 18.73 20.12
C MET A 165 -5.26 18.07 19.99
N HIS A 166 -5.14 16.77 20.30
CA HIS A 166 -3.93 15.98 20.04
C HIS A 166 -4.16 14.46 20.05
N ILE A 167 -5.32 13.95 19.65
CA ILE A 167 -5.70 12.58 19.99
C ILE A 167 -5.08 11.51 19.08
N GLU A 168 -5.03 11.68 17.76
CA GLU A 168 -4.33 10.73 16.87
C GLU A 168 -2.81 10.83 16.96
N LYS A 169 -2.31 12.07 17.16
CA LYS A 169 -0.89 12.30 17.46
C LYS A 169 -0.54 11.56 18.75
N ASN A 170 -1.34 11.65 19.81
CA ASN A 170 -1.05 10.99 21.08
C ASN A 170 -1.06 9.45 21.04
N VAL A 171 -1.81 8.76 20.20
CA VAL A 171 -1.72 7.28 20.15
C VAL A 171 -0.42 6.85 19.48
N PHE A 172 -0.10 7.44 18.32
CA PHE A 172 1.15 7.18 17.63
C PHE A 172 2.35 7.73 18.42
N ASP A 173 2.27 8.94 18.95
CA ASP A 173 3.28 9.62 19.76
C ASP A 173 3.45 8.96 21.14
N ASN A 174 2.43 8.44 21.83
CA ASN A 174 2.67 7.72 23.08
C ASN A 174 3.36 6.38 22.81
N VAL A 175 3.03 5.69 21.72
CA VAL A 175 3.75 4.48 21.31
C VAL A 175 5.18 4.85 20.86
N LEU A 176 5.32 5.91 20.06
CA LEU A 176 6.58 6.36 19.47
C LEU A 176 7.51 7.03 20.51
N TYR A 177 7.04 7.89 21.40
CA TYR A 177 7.83 8.49 22.50
C TYR A 177 8.25 7.44 23.53
N THR A 178 7.43 6.40 23.73
CA THR A 178 7.84 5.20 24.48
C THR A 178 8.98 4.48 23.75
N LEU A 179 8.90 4.30 22.42
CA LEU A 179 9.93 3.65 21.61
C LEU A 179 11.21 4.50 21.40
N LEU A 180 11.11 5.83 21.31
CA LEU A 180 12.18 6.76 20.92
C LEU A 180 12.94 7.41 22.09
N ASN A 181 12.58 7.14 23.35
CA ASN A 181 13.30 7.64 24.54
C ASN A 181 13.35 9.16 24.72
N GLU A 182 12.27 9.90 24.45
CA GLU A 182 12.21 11.33 24.82
C GLU A 182 12.06 11.49 26.34
N THR A 183 13.06 12.10 26.98
CA THR A 183 13.09 12.32 28.44
C THR A 183 12.05 13.35 28.87
N GLY A 184 11.25 13.01 29.90
CA GLY A 184 10.25 13.90 30.51
C GLY A 184 8.79 13.70 30.05
N ARG A 185 8.53 12.91 29.00
CA ARG A 185 7.16 12.59 28.51
C ARG A 185 6.80 11.11 28.52
N SER A 186 7.78 10.23 28.72
CA SER A 186 7.64 8.77 28.73
C SER A 186 7.75 8.20 30.15
N LYS A 187 7.03 7.09 30.43
CA LYS A 187 7.19 6.28 31.67
C LYS A 187 8.25 5.17 31.54
N ASP A 188 9.00 5.17 30.44
CA ASP A 188 10.05 4.20 30.13
C ASP A 188 11.37 4.54 30.85
N ASN A 189 11.92 3.60 31.61
CA ASN A 189 13.17 3.75 32.36
C ASN A 189 14.14 2.60 32.05
N LEU A 190 15.43 2.79 32.36
CA LEU A 190 16.50 1.84 31.99
C LEU A 190 16.26 0.41 32.53
N LYS A 191 15.45 0.27 33.59
CA LYS A 191 15.04 -1.04 34.15
C LYS A 191 13.91 -1.65 33.30
N ALA A 192 12.86 -0.90 32.98
CA ALA A 192 11.77 -1.33 32.10
C ALA A 192 12.26 -1.76 30.70
N ARG A 193 13.30 -1.12 30.16
CA ARG A 193 13.94 -1.51 28.88
C ARG A 193 14.73 -2.81 28.95
N LYS A 194 15.33 -3.12 30.10
CA LYS A 194 16.01 -4.41 30.31
C LYS A 194 14.98 -5.53 30.49
N ASP A 195 13.89 -5.24 31.19
CA ASP A 195 12.76 -6.18 31.36
C ASP A 195 12.02 -6.44 30.04
N LEU A 196 11.83 -5.43 29.19
CA LEU A 196 11.21 -5.55 27.86
C LEU A 196 12.08 -6.32 26.85
N LYS A 197 13.41 -6.21 26.95
CA LYS A 197 14.36 -6.96 26.13
C LYS A 197 14.34 -8.46 26.44
N GLU A 198 13.78 -8.86 27.58
CA GLU A 198 13.60 -10.24 28.02
C GLU A 198 12.15 -10.77 27.82
N MET A 199 11.21 -9.97 27.30
CA MET A 199 9.78 -10.34 27.19
C MET A 199 9.25 -10.39 25.75
N ASP A 200 9.31 -11.57 25.12
CA ASP A 200 8.68 -11.87 23.82
C ASP A 200 7.18 -11.50 23.73
N LYS A 201 6.50 -11.46 24.88
CA LYS A 201 5.05 -11.25 24.98
C LYS A 201 4.61 -9.83 24.63
N VAL A 202 5.38 -8.79 24.96
CA VAL A 202 4.99 -7.39 24.68
C VAL A 202 5.14 -7.10 23.20
N THR A 203 6.29 -7.46 22.62
CA THR A 203 6.55 -7.34 21.18
C THR A 203 5.48 -8.06 20.37
N ALA A 204 5.08 -9.27 20.80
CA ALA A 204 4.06 -10.03 20.12
C ALA A 204 2.73 -9.26 20.01
N VAL A 205 2.22 -8.73 21.12
CA VAL A 205 0.94 -8.03 21.13
C VAL A 205 0.98 -6.74 20.31
N LEU A 206 2.12 -6.04 20.29
CA LEU A 206 2.30 -4.86 19.44
C LEU A 206 2.33 -5.19 17.95
N ILE A 207 2.95 -6.30 17.55
CA ILE A 207 2.92 -6.75 16.16
C ILE A 207 1.50 -7.19 15.78
N GLU A 208 0.76 -7.87 16.66
CA GLU A 208 -0.65 -8.20 16.43
C GLU A 208 -1.50 -6.96 16.18
N LEU A 209 -1.37 -5.94 17.04
CA LEU A 209 -2.09 -4.67 16.89
C LEU A 209 -1.71 -3.95 15.59
N SER A 210 -0.42 -3.92 15.26
CA SER A 210 0.07 -3.30 14.02
C SER A 210 -0.45 -4.05 12.79
N SER A 211 -0.45 -5.37 12.84
CA SER A 211 -0.96 -6.24 11.78
C SER A 211 -2.46 -6.07 11.59
N PHE A 212 -3.22 -5.84 12.67
CA PHE A 212 -4.63 -5.48 12.61
C PHE A 212 -4.85 -4.21 11.79
N PHE A 213 -4.16 -3.11 12.12
CA PHE A 213 -4.30 -1.85 11.37
C PHE A 213 -3.82 -1.97 9.93
N GLN A 214 -2.73 -2.71 9.68
CA GLN A 214 -2.24 -2.96 8.32
C GLN A 214 -3.30 -3.67 7.45
N ARG A 215 -4.02 -4.64 8.03
CA ARG A 215 -5.09 -5.36 7.33
C ARG A 215 -6.32 -4.49 7.12
N LEU A 216 -6.71 -3.72 8.14
CA LEU A 216 -7.86 -2.82 8.07
C LEU A 216 -7.66 -1.67 7.06
N CYS A 217 -6.44 -1.15 6.98
CA CYS A 217 -6.01 -0.13 6.03
C CYS A 217 -5.53 -0.71 4.69
N SER A 218 -5.89 -1.94 4.35
CA SER A 218 -5.53 -2.51 3.06
C SER A 218 -6.37 -1.91 1.92
N LYS A 219 -5.81 -1.86 0.71
CA LYS A 219 -6.52 -1.31 -0.46
C LYS A 219 -7.75 -2.13 -0.87
N SER A 220 -7.83 -3.39 -0.45
CA SER A 220 -8.89 -4.33 -0.80
C SER A 220 -9.23 -5.18 0.42
N LEU A 221 -10.49 -5.15 0.82
CA LEU A 221 -10.99 -5.85 2.01
C LEU A 221 -12.02 -6.88 1.59
N SER A 222 -11.92 -8.09 2.14
CA SER A 222 -12.95 -9.11 1.98
C SER A 222 -13.76 -9.25 3.28
N LEU A 223 -15.07 -9.50 3.15
CA LEU A 223 -15.96 -9.69 4.31
C LEU A 223 -15.51 -10.86 5.20
N THR A 224 -15.04 -11.95 4.57
CA THR A 224 -14.54 -13.14 5.27
C THR A 224 -13.26 -12.89 6.06
N GLU A 225 -12.41 -11.95 5.62
CA GLU A 225 -11.25 -11.51 6.42
C GLU A 225 -11.68 -10.64 7.60
N LEU A 226 -12.66 -9.74 7.40
CA LEU A 226 -13.18 -8.88 8.47
C LEU A 226 -13.84 -9.70 9.59
N GLU A 227 -14.60 -10.74 9.25
CA GLU A 227 -15.19 -11.67 10.22
C GLU A 227 -14.15 -12.34 11.12
N LYS A 228 -12.97 -12.67 10.57
CA LYS A 228 -11.85 -13.23 11.34
C LYS A 228 -11.06 -12.17 12.10
N LEU A 229 -11.11 -10.91 11.64
CA LEU A 229 -10.36 -9.81 12.21
C LEU A 229 -10.99 -9.30 13.52
N GLN A 230 -12.32 -9.30 13.61
CA GLN A 230 -13.05 -8.85 14.79
C GLN A 230 -12.67 -9.61 16.08
N PRO A 231 -12.76 -10.95 16.16
CA PRO A 231 -12.36 -11.67 17.38
C PRO A 231 -10.86 -11.51 17.68
N ARG A 232 -10.02 -11.32 16.64
CA ARG A 232 -8.58 -11.11 16.82
C ARG A 232 -8.26 -9.80 17.54
N ILE A 233 -8.87 -8.68 17.16
CA ILE A 233 -8.60 -7.40 17.84
C ILE A 233 -9.06 -7.43 19.28
N ILE A 234 -10.19 -8.08 19.58
CA ILE A 234 -10.63 -8.27 20.98
C ILE A 234 -9.61 -9.05 21.79
N LEU A 235 -9.07 -10.15 21.24
CA LEU A 235 -8.01 -10.93 21.91
C LEU A 235 -6.74 -10.10 22.12
N THR A 236 -6.32 -9.32 21.13
CA THR A 236 -5.16 -8.44 21.24
C THR A 236 -5.38 -7.37 22.32
N LEU A 237 -6.57 -6.76 22.41
CA LEU A 237 -6.93 -5.84 23.49
C LEU A 237 -6.91 -6.51 24.88
N CYS A 238 -7.41 -7.73 24.99
CA CYS A 238 -7.32 -8.51 26.23
C CYS A 238 -5.86 -8.78 26.63
N HIS A 239 -5.01 -9.15 25.66
CA HIS A 239 -3.58 -9.32 25.93
C HIS A 239 -2.90 -8.01 26.32
N LEU A 240 -3.29 -6.88 25.70
CA LEU A 240 -2.82 -5.56 26.11
C LEU A 240 -3.22 -5.29 27.56
N GLU A 241 -4.47 -5.59 27.97
CA GLU A 241 -4.94 -5.34 29.35
C GLU A 241 -4.14 -6.12 30.39
N MET A 242 -3.65 -7.30 30.02
CA MET A 242 -2.82 -8.13 30.88
C MET A 242 -1.38 -7.59 31.03
N LEU A 243 -0.90 -6.79 30.08
CA LEU A 243 0.50 -6.37 30.00
C LEU A 243 0.71 -4.89 30.32
N PHE A 244 -0.21 -4.02 29.91
CA PHE A 244 -0.08 -2.58 30.03
C PHE A 244 -0.86 -2.03 31.22
N PRO A 245 -0.37 -0.93 31.85
CA PRO A 245 -1.12 -0.27 32.91
C PRO A 245 -2.48 0.23 32.41
N SER A 246 -3.48 0.27 33.30
CA SER A 246 -4.84 0.77 32.98
C SER A 246 -4.83 2.15 32.33
N SER A 247 -3.82 2.98 32.60
CA SER A 247 -3.68 4.31 32.00
C SER A 247 -3.49 4.31 30.48
N PHE A 248 -3.09 3.17 29.89
CA PHE A 248 -2.96 3.00 28.45
C PHE A 248 -4.32 2.96 27.74
N PHE A 249 -5.35 2.44 28.41
CA PHE A 249 -6.66 2.18 27.83
C PHE A 249 -7.55 3.42 27.80
N THR A 250 -7.12 4.40 27.02
CA THR A 250 -7.95 5.56 26.70
C THR A 250 -9.13 5.14 25.82
N ILE A 251 -10.10 6.05 25.66
CA ILE A 251 -11.24 5.82 24.76
C ILE A 251 -10.79 5.42 23.35
N MET A 252 -9.68 5.98 22.86
CA MET A 252 -9.16 5.65 21.52
C MET A 252 -8.71 4.20 21.39
N VAL A 253 -8.12 3.63 22.44
CA VAL A 253 -7.74 2.22 22.45
C VAL A 253 -9.00 1.36 22.46
N HIS A 254 -10.01 1.76 23.22
CA HIS A 254 -11.29 1.05 23.25
C HIS A 254 -12.00 1.06 21.90
N LEU A 255 -12.08 2.20 21.21
CA LEU A 255 -12.73 2.29 19.89
C LEU A 255 -12.16 1.33 18.85
N THR A 256 -10.91 0.87 19.01
CA THR A 256 -10.32 -0.13 18.10
C THR A 256 -11.13 -1.43 18.02
N CYS A 257 -11.90 -1.76 19.06
CA CYS A 257 -12.78 -2.92 19.07
C CYS A 257 -14.00 -2.78 18.14
N HIS A 258 -14.34 -1.55 17.71
CA HIS A 258 -15.49 -1.27 16.84
C HIS A 258 -15.11 -1.03 15.38
N LEU A 259 -13.82 -0.85 15.08
CA LEU A 259 -13.37 -0.46 13.75
C LEU A 259 -13.70 -1.47 12.65
N VAL A 260 -13.75 -2.77 12.96
CA VAL A 260 -14.11 -3.77 11.95
C VAL A 260 -15.57 -3.63 11.55
N ASP A 261 -16.47 -3.38 12.51
CA ASP A 261 -17.89 -3.19 12.22
C ASP A 261 -18.13 -1.85 11.50
N GLU A 262 -17.39 -0.80 11.85
CA GLU A 262 -17.38 0.45 11.07
C GLU A 262 -16.96 0.23 9.61
N VAL A 263 -15.99 -0.67 9.37
CA VAL A 263 -15.52 -1.05 8.04
C VAL A 263 -16.52 -1.90 7.28
N LYS A 264 -17.21 -2.83 7.95
CA LYS A 264 -18.31 -3.58 7.33
C LYS A 264 -19.44 -2.66 6.88
N LEU A 265 -19.75 -1.62 7.66
CA LEU A 265 -20.86 -0.71 7.37
C LEU A 265 -20.53 0.30 6.26
N GLY A 266 -19.35 0.92 6.28
CA GLY A 266 -19.03 1.99 5.31
C GLY A 266 -17.85 1.72 4.38
N GLY A 267 -17.34 0.49 4.33
CA GLY A 267 -16.29 0.10 3.38
C GLY A 267 -14.87 0.52 3.78
N PRO A 268 -13.92 0.62 2.82
CA PRO A 268 -12.52 0.92 3.14
C PRO A 268 -12.30 2.23 3.90
N VAL A 269 -11.37 2.23 4.86
CA VAL A 269 -11.12 3.36 5.77
C VAL A 269 -10.49 4.60 5.11
N HIS A 270 -9.82 4.42 3.97
CA HIS A 270 -9.03 5.46 3.28
C HIS A 270 -9.81 6.74 2.97
N TYR A 271 -11.12 6.64 2.77
CA TYR A 271 -12.01 7.75 2.41
C TYR A 271 -12.83 8.29 3.59
N ARG A 272 -12.67 7.71 4.79
CA ARG A 272 -13.54 7.98 5.93
C ARG A 272 -12.79 8.39 7.20
N TRP A 273 -11.51 8.04 7.31
CA TRP A 273 -10.68 8.48 8.42
C TRP A 273 -10.05 9.85 8.13
N MET A 274 -9.77 10.61 9.19
CA MET A 274 -9.18 11.96 9.13
C MET A 274 -7.68 11.95 8.77
N TYR A 275 -7.20 10.93 8.05
CA TYR A 275 -5.87 10.87 7.44
C TYR A 275 -5.83 11.59 6.09
N LEU A 276 -6.57 12.69 5.95
CA LEU A 276 -6.52 13.57 4.79
C LEU A 276 -5.22 14.38 4.83
N GLY A 277 -4.10 13.72 4.49
CA GLY A 277 -2.78 14.34 4.36
C GLY A 277 -2.78 15.55 3.42
N HIS A 278 -3.72 15.60 2.48
CA HIS A 278 -3.99 16.75 1.63
C HIS A 278 -4.38 17.99 2.44
N LEU A 279 -5.37 17.90 3.33
CA LEU A 279 -5.75 19.02 4.21
C LEU A 279 -4.61 19.38 5.17
N LYS A 280 -3.87 18.40 5.70
CA LYS A 280 -2.68 18.68 6.53
C LYS A 280 -1.62 19.50 5.78
N SER A 281 -1.53 19.39 4.45
CA SER A 281 -0.59 20.18 3.63
C SER A 281 -0.94 21.67 3.59
N TYR A 282 -2.17 22.05 3.92
CA TYR A 282 -2.60 23.44 3.99
C TYR A 282 -2.25 24.12 5.31
N VAL A 283 -1.85 23.36 6.33
CA VAL A 283 -1.46 23.93 7.62
C VAL A 283 -0.12 24.65 7.50
N ARG A 284 -0.15 25.93 7.09
CA ARG A 284 1.01 26.82 7.06
C ARG A 284 1.29 27.46 8.42
N ASN A 285 0.25 27.70 9.21
CA ASN A 285 0.37 28.20 10.58
C ASN A 285 -0.17 27.16 11.58
N LYS A 286 0.73 26.56 12.38
CA LYS A 286 0.37 25.56 13.39
C LYS A 286 -0.42 26.14 14.58
N ALA A 287 -0.34 27.45 14.83
CA ALA A 287 -1.10 28.11 15.89
C ALA A 287 -2.57 28.31 15.50
N LYS A 288 -2.89 28.29 14.20
CA LYS A 288 -4.24 28.43 13.65
C LYS A 288 -4.46 27.43 12.53
N SER A 289 -4.30 26.14 12.86
CA SER A 289 -4.31 25.05 11.89
C SER A 289 -5.58 25.03 11.03
N GLU A 290 -6.73 25.21 11.65
CA GLU A 290 -8.04 25.19 11.01
C GLU A 290 -8.19 26.37 10.03
N GLY A 291 -7.81 27.58 10.46
CA GLY A 291 -7.84 28.76 9.59
C GLY A 291 -6.93 28.60 8.37
N SER A 292 -5.73 28.04 8.55
CA SER A 292 -4.83 27.73 7.43
C SER A 292 -5.39 26.69 6.47
N ILE A 293 -6.10 25.66 6.98
CA ILE A 293 -6.75 24.67 6.10
C ILE A 293 -7.88 25.31 5.31
N ALA A 294 -8.73 26.12 5.96
CA ALA A 294 -9.85 26.78 5.31
C ALA A 294 -9.38 27.72 4.19
N GLU A 295 -8.37 28.55 4.47
CA GLU A 295 -7.78 29.45 3.49
C GLU A 295 -7.12 28.67 2.34
N GLY A 296 -6.37 27.61 2.65
CA GLY A 296 -5.74 26.74 1.64
C GLY A 296 -6.76 26.04 0.75
N TYR A 297 -7.89 25.61 1.30
CA TYR A 297 -8.99 24.99 0.56
C TYR A 297 -9.69 26.00 -0.35
N VAL A 298 -10.03 27.19 0.15
CA VAL A 298 -10.64 28.27 -0.66
C VAL A 298 -9.71 28.66 -1.83
N ALA A 299 -8.41 28.81 -1.57
CA ALA A 299 -7.43 29.09 -2.61
C ALA A 299 -7.38 27.96 -3.65
N GLU A 300 -7.43 26.70 -3.22
CA GLU A 300 -7.47 25.56 -4.14
C GLU A 300 -8.74 25.53 -4.99
N GLU A 301 -9.92 25.74 -4.42
CA GLU A 301 -11.18 25.76 -5.17
C GLU A 301 -11.23 26.91 -6.16
N ALA A 302 -10.79 28.11 -5.76
CA ALA A 302 -10.69 29.26 -6.66
C ALA A 302 -9.75 28.99 -7.84
N LEU A 303 -8.55 28.44 -7.57
CA LEU A 303 -7.60 28.07 -8.63
C LEU A 303 -8.15 26.94 -9.52
N THR A 304 -8.86 25.98 -8.94
CA THR A 304 -9.54 24.89 -9.64
C THR A 304 -10.63 25.43 -10.57
N PHE A 305 -11.45 26.36 -10.11
CA PHE A 305 -12.46 27.02 -10.92
C PHE A 305 -11.81 27.81 -12.07
N CYS A 306 -10.82 28.66 -11.79
CA CYS A 306 -10.07 29.40 -12.80
C CYS A 306 -9.39 28.49 -13.84
N SER A 307 -8.90 27.33 -13.41
CA SER A 307 -8.22 26.37 -14.29
C SER A 307 -9.11 25.81 -15.40
N ARG A 308 -10.44 25.80 -15.22
CA ARG A 308 -11.38 25.34 -16.25
C ARG A 308 -11.48 26.28 -17.44
N TYR A 309 -10.98 27.52 -17.30
CA TYR A 309 -11.06 28.57 -18.32
C TYR A 309 -9.67 28.90 -18.93
N LEU A 310 -8.61 28.22 -18.50
CA LEU A 310 -7.24 28.46 -18.97
C LEU A 310 -6.76 27.26 -19.80
N GLU A 311 -6.58 27.48 -21.11
CA GLU A 311 -6.02 26.49 -22.02
C GLU A 311 -4.48 26.59 -22.08
N GLY A 312 -3.79 25.45 -22.21
CA GLY A 312 -2.33 25.39 -22.39
C GLY A 312 -1.48 25.49 -21.11
N ILE A 313 -2.09 25.59 -19.93
CA ILE A 313 -1.38 25.64 -18.63
C ILE A 313 -1.42 24.27 -17.94
N VAL A 314 -0.32 23.90 -17.27
CA VAL A 314 -0.30 22.71 -16.40
C VAL A 314 -1.08 23.00 -15.11
N ILE A 315 -2.27 22.42 -14.99
CA ILE A 315 -3.22 22.50 -13.88
C ILE A 315 -3.23 21.19 -13.08
N ARG A 316 -3.84 21.17 -11.89
CA ARG A 316 -3.91 19.95 -11.05
C ARG A 316 -4.50 18.73 -11.76
N PHE A 317 -5.39 18.94 -12.73
CA PHE A 317 -6.08 17.89 -13.49
C PHE A 317 -5.28 17.35 -14.68
N ASN A 318 -4.35 18.13 -15.25
CA ASN A 318 -3.52 17.69 -16.39
C ASN A 318 -2.03 17.54 -16.01
N ARG A 319 -1.64 17.92 -14.79
CA ARG A 319 -0.28 17.73 -14.29
C ARG A 319 0.06 16.23 -14.35
N PRO A 320 1.27 15.89 -14.82
CA PRO A 320 1.74 14.52 -14.76
C PRO A 320 1.59 13.96 -13.35
N PRO A 321 1.26 12.67 -13.19
CA PRO A 321 1.32 12.00 -11.91
C PRO A 321 2.72 12.16 -11.29
N ARG A 322 2.82 11.98 -9.96
CA ARG A 322 4.10 12.13 -9.24
C ARG A 322 5.21 11.26 -9.85
N VAL A 323 4.83 10.08 -10.33
CA VAL A 323 5.67 9.25 -11.19
C VAL A 323 5.10 9.33 -12.60
N ASP A 324 5.82 9.99 -13.49
CA ASP A 324 5.50 10.00 -14.91
C ASP A 324 6.33 8.90 -15.56
N ASP A 325 5.66 7.84 -15.98
CA ASP A 325 6.21 6.69 -16.70
C ASP A 325 5.79 6.68 -18.17
N ARG A 326 5.18 7.76 -18.65
CA ARG A 326 4.86 7.90 -20.07
C ARG A 326 6.17 7.99 -20.86
N PRO A 327 6.31 7.20 -21.94
CA PRO A 327 7.52 7.22 -22.75
C PRO A 327 7.71 8.61 -23.37
N ASP A 328 8.96 9.05 -23.48
CA ASP A 328 9.30 10.33 -24.09
C ASP A 328 8.82 10.38 -25.55
N GLY A 329 8.05 11.43 -25.88
CA GLY A 329 7.47 11.63 -27.22
C GLY A 329 8.47 11.87 -28.36
N ASN A 330 9.78 11.87 -28.07
CA ASN A 330 10.85 12.07 -29.04
C ASN A 330 11.23 10.80 -29.82
N TYR A 331 10.60 9.66 -29.55
CA TYR A 331 10.92 8.39 -30.20
C TYR A 331 9.75 7.87 -31.03
N SER A 332 10.04 7.50 -32.29
CA SER A 332 9.12 6.78 -33.16
C SER A 332 8.76 5.45 -32.50
N THR A 333 7.61 5.40 -31.84
CA THR A 333 7.01 4.17 -31.32
C THR A 333 6.51 3.40 -32.52
N HIS A 334 7.35 2.53 -33.10
CA HIS A 334 6.85 1.48 -33.96
C HIS A 334 5.96 0.59 -33.10
N VAL A 335 4.65 0.68 -33.31
CA VAL A 335 3.60 -0.03 -32.56
C VAL A 335 3.80 -1.56 -32.59
N ASP A 336 4.53 -2.07 -33.58
CA ASP A 336 4.88 -3.49 -33.78
C ASP A 336 6.35 -3.83 -33.39
N SER A 337 6.86 -3.30 -32.28
CA SER A 337 8.20 -3.67 -31.75
C SER A 337 8.11 -4.92 -30.87
N LEU A 338 9.08 -5.83 -30.97
CA LEU A 338 9.23 -6.96 -30.02
C LEU A 338 9.38 -6.52 -28.56
N PHE A 339 9.93 -5.32 -28.37
CA PHE A 339 10.15 -4.69 -27.07
C PHE A 339 9.50 -3.31 -27.11
N PRO A 340 8.23 -3.16 -26.68
CA PRO A 340 7.59 -1.86 -26.60
C PRO A 340 8.32 -1.01 -25.56
N GLN A 341 8.58 0.26 -25.88
CA GLN A 341 9.16 1.16 -24.88
C GLN A 341 8.15 1.43 -23.78
N MET A 342 8.50 1.01 -22.57
CA MET A 342 7.72 1.21 -21.37
C MET A 342 8.55 2.00 -20.37
N GLY A 343 7.91 2.98 -19.71
CA GLY A 343 8.58 3.81 -18.73
C GLY A 343 9.38 4.96 -19.34
N ASN A 344 9.99 5.73 -18.45
CA ASN A 344 10.82 6.88 -18.80
C ASN A 344 11.99 7.05 -17.84
N SER A 345 13.14 7.42 -18.37
CA SER A 345 14.31 7.81 -17.57
C SER A 345 14.18 9.23 -17.03
N LYS A 346 14.78 9.52 -15.87
CA LYS A 346 14.84 10.88 -15.33
C LYS A 346 16.27 11.32 -15.10
N GLY A 347 16.59 12.53 -15.59
CA GLY A 347 17.92 13.14 -15.48
C GLY A 347 18.77 12.90 -16.73
N ALA A 348 20.01 13.40 -16.71
CA ALA A 348 20.96 13.22 -17.80
C ALA A 348 21.40 11.75 -17.91
N PHE A 349 21.61 11.29 -19.14
CA PHE A 349 22.22 9.99 -19.42
C PHE A 349 23.69 10.14 -19.78
N THR A 350 24.47 9.08 -19.56
CA THR A 350 25.83 8.98 -20.06
C THR A 350 25.94 7.84 -21.06
N VAL A 351 26.76 8.00 -22.10
CA VAL A 351 27.05 6.94 -23.07
C VAL A 351 28.34 6.26 -22.65
N PHE A 352 28.34 4.93 -22.61
CA PHE A 352 29.52 4.14 -22.25
C PHE A 352 29.63 2.91 -23.15
N GLU A 353 30.85 2.37 -23.27
CA GLU A 353 31.11 1.13 -24.00
C GLU A 353 30.95 -0.08 -23.07
N LEU A 354 30.19 -1.08 -23.51
CA LEU A 354 30.01 -2.35 -22.80
C LEU A 354 31.27 -3.20 -22.95
N SER A 355 31.75 -3.75 -21.83
CA SER A 355 32.80 -4.77 -21.90
C SER A 355 32.34 -6.00 -22.68
N PRO A 356 33.24 -6.79 -23.29
CA PRO A 356 32.86 -8.01 -24.01
C PRO A 356 32.02 -8.99 -23.17
N MET A 357 32.33 -9.08 -21.87
CA MET A 357 31.60 -9.90 -20.91
C MET A 357 30.19 -9.36 -20.65
N GLU A 358 30.06 -8.07 -20.33
CA GLU A 358 28.74 -7.44 -20.10
C GLU A 358 27.88 -7.52 -21.35
N LYS A 359 28.47 -7.27 -22.53
CA LYS A 359 27.77 -7.40 -23.81
C LYS A 359 27.19 -8.81 -23.99
N LYS A 360 27.94 -9.84 -23.64
CA LYS A 360 27.46 -11.22 -23.72
C LYS A 360 26.36 -11.52 -22.70
N GLN A 361 26.52 -11.07 -21.45
CA GLN A 361 25.51 -11.23 -20.40
C GLN A 361 24.18 -10.56 -20.79
N VAL A 362 24.21 -9.27 -21.15
CA VAL A 362 22.99 -8.52 -21.49
C VAL A 362 22.32 -9.09 -22.74
N HIS A 363 23.11 -9.48 -23.74
CA HIS A 363 22.56 -10.02 -24.98
C HIS A 363 21.91 -11.39 -24.74
N ARG A 364 22.56 -12.26 -23.96
CA ARG A 364 22.00 -13.56 -23.54
C ARG A 364 20.67 -13.37 -22.82
N TYR A 365 20.60 -12.46 -21.85
CA TYR A 365 19.38 -12.20 -21.09
C TYR A 365 18.21 -11.78 -22.00
N VAL A 366 18.44 -10.80 -22.89
CA VAL A 366 17.39 -10.29 -23.81
C VAL A 366 16.89 -11.39 -24.74
N VAL A 367 17.80 -12.24 -25.25
CA VAL A 367 17.44 -13.34 -26.16
C VAL A 367 16.63 -14.42 -25.44
N LEU A 368 17.08 -14.86 -24.26
CA LEU A 368 16.44 -15.95 -23.53
C LEU A 368 15.08 -15.57 -22.92
N ASN A 369 14.88 -14.29 -22.60
CA ASN A 369 13.62 -13.80 -22.04
C ASN A 369 12.65 -13.26 -23.09
N CYS A 370 13.01 -13.28 -24.38
CA CYS A 370 12.11 -12.86 -25.45
C CYS A 370 11.03 -13.93 -25.73
N PRO A 371 9.72 -13.61 -25.62
CA PRO A 371 8.64 -14.58 -25.84
C PRO A 371 8.66 -15.23 -27.23
N TYR A 372 9.07 -14.46 -28.25
CA TYR A 372 9.16 -14.93 -29.64
C TYR A 372 10.33 -15.88 -29.90
N VAL A 373 11.33 -15.89 -29.01
CA VAL A 373 12.50 -16.78 -29.09
C VAL A 373 12.22 -18.12 -28.37
N LYS A 374 11.23 -18.17 -27.47
CA LYS A 374 10.87 -19.35 -26.69
C LYS A 374 10.68 -20.64 -27.53
N PRO A 375 9.99 -20.63 -28.69
CA PRO A 375 9.88 -21.81 -29.54
C PRO A 375 11.24 -22.34 -30.03
N PHE A 376 12.19 -21.44 -30.30
CA PHE A 376 13.56 -21.80 -30.71
C PHE A 376 14.37 -22.35 -29.55
N ILE A 377 14.16 -21.83 -28.34
CA ILE A 377 14.77 -22.38 -27.12
C ILE A 377 14.29 -23.81 -26.90
N ASP A 378 12.98 -24.05 -27.02
CA ASP A 378 12.41 -25.39 -26.87
C ASP A 378 12.94 -26.35 -27.96
N TYR A 379 13.03 -25.88 -29.21
CA TYR A 379 13.64 -26.64 -30.29
C TYR A 379 15.13 -26.96 -30.03
N PHE A 380 15.89 -26.00 -29.49
CA PHE A 380 17.29 -26.23 -29.12
C PHE A 380 17.43 -27.23 -27.97
N LYS A 381 16.56 -27.15 -26.95
CA LYS A 381 16.50 -28.14 -25.87
C LYS A 381 16.28 -29.55 -26.43
N ASP A 382 15.40 -29.69 -27.40
CA ASP A 382 15.16 -30.98 -28.08
C ASP A 382 16.33 -31.41 -28.95
N PHE A 383 16.97 -30.49 -29.67
CA PHE A 383 18.20 -30.77 -30.41
C PHE A 383 19.31 -31.31 -29.50
N VAL A 384 19.53 -30.68 -28.34
CA VAL A 384 20.52 -31.11 -27.33
C VAL A 384 20.16 -32.49 -26.77
N ARG A 385 18.88 -32.77 -26.53
CA ARG A 385 18.40 -34.09 -26.10
C ARG A 385 18.70 -35.17 -27.15
N ARG A 386 18.50 -34.88 -28.44
CA ARG A 386 18.74 -35.82 -29.56
C ARG A 386 20.22 -36.04 -29.86
N GLN A 387 21.06 -35.01 -29.72
CA GLN A 387 22.49 -35.09 -30.04
C GLN A 387 23.30 -35.87 -28.99
N SER A 388 22.75 -36.05 -27.79
CA SER A 388 23.42 -36.72 -26.68
C SER A 388 23.43 -38.25 -26.88
N LYS A 389 24.47 -38.78 -27.52
CA LYS A 389 24.69 -40.25 -27.64
C LYS A 389 25.12 -40.81 -26.28
N GLY A 390 24.31 -41.68 -25.68
CA GLY A 390 24.60 -42.35 -24.41
C GLY A 390 23.66 -41.95 -23.28
N ARG A 391 24.19 -41.27 -22.24
CA ARG A 391 23.41 -40.86 -21.05
C ARG A 391 22.51 -39.66 -21.37
N ARG A 392 21.21 -39.78 -21.09
CA ARG A 392 20.25 -38.67 -21.22
C ARG A 392 20.70 -37.52 -20.30
N PRO A 393 20.98 -36.32 -20.84
CA PRO A 393 21.44 -35.20 -20.02
C PRO A 393 20.36 -34.80 -19.03
N SER A 394 20.77 -34.40 -17.82
CA SER A 394 19.82 -33.88 -16.82
C SER A 394 19.24 -32.55 -17.31
N ASN A 395 18.09 -32.13 -16.77
CA ASN A 395 17.53 -30.81 -17.09
C ASN A 395 18.51 -29.68 -16.77
N ILE A 396 19.32 -29.81 -15.72
CA ILE A 396 20.35 -28.84 -15.35
C ILE A 396 21.44 -28.75 -16.43
N ASP A 397 21.86 -29.89 -16.98
CA ASP A 397 22.86 -29.92 -18.04
C ASP A 397 22.32 -29.33 -19.36
N ILE A 398 21.03 -29.53 -19.63
CA ILE A 398 20.35 -28.93 -20.78
C ILE A 398 20.33 -27.41 -20.62
N GLU A 399 19.89 -26.87 -19.47
CA GLU A 399 19.86 -25.43 -19.23
C GLU A 399 21.26 -24.80 -19.26
N LYS A 400 22.29 -25.49 -18.72
CA LYS A 400 23.68 -25.04 -18.86
C LYS A 400 24.13 -24.95 -20.33
N ARG A 401 23.74 -25.91 -21.17
CA ARG A 401 24.05 -25.88 -22.60
C ARG A 401 23.27 -24.80 -23.34
N VAL A 402 22.02 -24.55 -22.97
CA VAL A 402 21.24 -23.40 -23.47
C VAL A 402 21.97 -22.10 -23.15
N ASN A 403 22.31 -21.86 -21.88
CA ASN A 403 23.00 -20.63 -21.46
C ASN A 403 24.38 -20.42 -22.10
N LYS A 404 25.07 -21.49 -22.49
CA LYS A 404 26.43 -21.41 -23.05
C LYS A 404 26.47 -21.35 -24.58
N ASN A 405 25.57 -22.06 -25.25
CA ASN A 405 25.69 -22.32 -26.69
C ASN A 405 24.51 -21.77 -27.51
N PHE A 406 23.41 -21.35 -26.89
CA PHE A 406 22.24 -20.87 -27.63
C PHE A 406 22.51 -19.56 -28.39
N ASP A 407 23.32 -18.67 -27.81
CA ASP A 407 23.74 -17.39 -28.41
C ASP A 407 24.46 -17.57 -29.75
N THR A 408 25.26 -18.62 -29.88
CA THR A 408 25.97 -18.96 -31.13
C THR A 408 25.12 -19.79 -32.08
N TRP A 409 24.27 -20.67 -31.56
CA TRP A 409 23.40 -21.53 -32.36
C TRP A 409 22.22 -20.78 -33.00
N PHE A 410 21.57 -19.88 -32.26
CA PHE A 410 20.37 -19.18 -32.71
C PHE A 410 20.56 -18.34 -34.00
N PRO A 411 21.66 -17.57 -34.15
CA PRO A 411 21.98 -16.90 -35.42
C PRO A 411 22.09 -17.86 -36.61
N THR A 412 22.70 -19.04 -36.43
CA THR A 412 22.93 -19.99 -37.54
C THR A 412 21.63 -20.54 -38.11
N GLN A 413 20.60 -20.70 -37.28
CA GLN A 413 19.28 -21.16 -37.73
C GLN A 413 18.52 -20.08 -38.49
N LEU A 414 18.62 -18.82 -38.04
CA LEU A 414 17.90 -17.70 -38.66
C LEU A 414 18.58 -17.18 -39.94
N MET A 415 19.84 -17.56 -40.20
CA MET A 415 20.50 -17.32 -41.49
C MET A 415 20.04 -18.29 -42.60
N ASN A 416 19.16 -19.25 -42.30
CA ASN A 416 18.52 -20.08 -43.32
C ASN A 416 17.48 -19.24 -44.12
N PRO A 417 17.61 -19.10 -45.45
CA PRO A 417 16.72 -18.29 -46.28
C PRO A 417 15.22 -18.65 -46.17
N ASP A 418 14.91 -19.91 -45.89
CA ASP A 418 13.53 -20.40 -45.80
C ASP A 418 12.82 -19.95 -44.52
N ILE A 419 13.58 -19.65 -43.46
CA ILE A 419 13.06 -19.26 -42.14
C ILE A 419 13.03 -17.74 -42.00
N ILE A 420 14.02 -17.04 -42.56
CA ILE A 420 14.25 -15.61 -42.33
C ILE A 420 13.08 -14.72 -42.81
N ASN A 421 12.33 -15.16 -43.82
CA ASN A 421 11.19 -14.43 -44.39
C ASN A 421 9.87 -14.65 -43.65
N THR A 422 9.81 -15.68 -42.80
CA THR A 422 8.61 -16.09 -42.06
C THR A 422 8.61 -15.54 -40.63
N VAL A 423 9.78 -15.14 -40.11
CA VAL A 423 9.96 -14.61 -38.75
C VAL A 423 9.75 -13.10 -38.65
N HIS A 424 9.39 -12.65 -37.45
CA HIS A 424 9.22 -11.23 -37.13
C HIS A 424 10.47 -10.41 -37.51
N LYS A 425 10.28 -9.25 -38.17
CA LYS A 425 11.37 -8.42 -38.73
C LYS A 425 12.44 -8.06 -37.69
N ASP A 426 12.02 -7.82 -36.46
CA ASP A 426 12.90 -7.43 -35.35
C ASP A 426 13.79 -8.57 -34.84
N LEU A 427 13.43 -9.84 -35.06
CA LEU A 427 14.30 -10.98 -34.70
C LEU A 427 15.61 -10.94 -35.48
N ARG A 428 15.60 -10.37 -36.69
CA ARG A 428 16.81 -10.14 -37.50
C ARG A 428 17.78 -9.16 -36.83
N TYR A 429 17.25 -8.17 -36.11
CA TYR A 429 18.05 -7.20 -35.36
C TYR A 429 18.53 -7.79 -34.03
N LEU A 430 17.69 -8.59 -33.37
CA LEU A 430 18.07 -9.30 -32.16
C LEU A 430 19.28 -10.21 -32.41
N VAL A 431 19.27 -11.02 -33.48
CA VAL A 431 20.38 -11.92 -33.86
C VAL A 431 21.70 -11.19 -34.13
N ARG A 432 21.65 -9.95 -34.61
CA ARG A 432 22.84 -9.15 -34.95
C ARG A 432 23.50 -8.50 -33.73
N SER A 433 23.03 -8.81 -32.53
CA SER A 433 23.46 -8.25 -31.24
C SER A 433 23.24 -6.74 -31.12
N SER A 434 23.35 -6.24 -29.89
CA SER A 434 23.21 -4.81 -29.60
C SER A 434 24.45 -4.02 -30.03
N SER A 435 24.29 -2.70 -30.10
CA SER A 435 25.42 -1.75 -30.13
C SER A 435 26.42 -2.05 -29.01
N ARG A 436 27.70 -1.73 -29.26
CA ARG A 436 28.75 -1.75 -28.22
C ARG A 436 28.58 -0.63 -27.21
N TYR A 437 27.92 0.46 -27.62
CA TYR A 437 27.61 1.58 -26.75
C TYR A 437 26.19 1.46 -26.18
N ALA A 438 26.08 1.68 -24.88
CA ALA A 438 24.82 1.72 -24.15
C ALA A 438 24.65 3.06 -23.43
N MET A 439 23.41 3.43 -23.14
CA MET A 439 23.11 4.59 -22.30
C MET A 439 22.93 4.14 -20.86
N ARG A 440 23.45 4.92 -19.92
CA ARG A 440 23.35 4.70 -18.48
C ARG A 440 22.52 5.78 -17.83
N PHE A 441 21.65 5.37 -16.90
CA PHE A 441 20.73 6.25 -16.17
C PHE A 441 20.86 6.04 -14.66
N SER A 442 20.51 7.07 -13.89
CA SER A 442 20.47 6.97 -12.42
C SER A 442 19.06 6.75 -11.86
N THR A 443 18.03 7.05 -12.64
CA THR A 443 16.61 6.93 -12.24
C THR A 443 15.77 6.52 -13.45
N PHE A 444 14.84 5.58 -13.23
CA PHE A 444 13.91 5.12 -14.25
C PHE A 444 12.52 4.89 -13.66
N SER A 445 11.49 5.44 -14.30
CA SER A 445 10.10 5.38 -13.89
C SER A 445 9.35 4.39 -14.77
N ILE A 446 8.73 3.37 -14.18
CA ILE A 446 7.93 2.35 -14.88
C ILE A 446 6.85 1.78 -13.96
N ASN A 447 5.69 1.45 -14.52
CA ASN A 447 4.55 0.87 -13.78
C ASN A 447 4.11 1.73 -12.56
N GLY A 448 4.15 3.06 -12.70
CA GLY A 448 3.83 3.99 -11.62
C GLY A 448 4.83 4.03 -10.45
N LEU A 449 6.03 3.44 -10.60
CA LEU A 449 7.11 3.43 -9.62
C LEU A 449 8.39 4.05 -10.20
N SER A 450 9.19 4.72 -9.36
CA SER A 450 10.45 5.35 -9.78
C SER A 450 11.63 4.65 -9.12
N PHE A 451 12.34 3.81 -9.87
CA PHE A 451 13.53 3.10 -9.43
C PHE A 451 14.76 4.00 -9.48
N GLN A 452 15.66 3.82 -8.51
CA GLN A 452 16.90 4.58 -8.39
C GLN A 452 18.07 3.63 -8.14
N THR A 453 19.24 3.93 -8.71
CA THR A 453 20.44 3.15 -8.42
C THR A 453 20.86 3.32 -6.97
N THR A 454 21.42 2.29 -6.34
CA THR A 454 21.86 2.31 -4.94
C THR A 454 22.83 3.47 -4.65
N ASN A 455 23.68 3.84 -5.61
CA ASN A 455 24.57 4.98 -5.48
C ASN A 455 23.80 6.29 -5.24
N ARG A 456 22.75 6.54 -6.04
CA ARG A 456 21.89 7.72 -5.88
C ARG A 456 21.02 7.61 -4.63
N ASP A 457 20.52 6.42 -4.34
CA ASP A 457 19.65 6.13 -3.19
C ASP A 457 20.35 6.46 -1.86
N ASN A 458 21.66 6.17 -1.76
CA ASN A 458 22.47 6.46 -0.57
C ASN A 458 22.65 7.96 -0.29
N GLU A 459 22.51 8.82 -1.30
CA GLU A 459 22.56 10.28 -1.15
C GLU A 459 21.20 10.87 -0.73
N LEU A 460 20.15 10.05 -0.70
CA LEU A 460 18.78 10.47 -0.43
C LEU A 460 18.26 9.91 0.89
N LYS A 461 17.20 10.54 1.40
CA LYS A 461 16.46 10.03 2.58
C LYS A 461 15.46 8.92 2.23
N THR A 462 15.19 8.72 0.94
CA THR A 462 14.24 7.73 0.43
C THR A 462 14.98 6.50 -0.07
N GLN A 463 14.37 5.31 0.04
CA GLN A 463 14.94 4.08 -0.50
C GLN A 463 14.09 3.56 -1.68
N ASN A 464 14.62 3.63 -2.90
CA ASN A 464 13.97 3.22 -4.15
C ASN A 464 14.87 2.30 -5.00
N SER A 465 15.92 1.73 -4.42
CA SER A 465 16.84 0.81 -5.11
C SER A 465 16.51 -0.69 -4.94
N GLY A 466 15.47 -1.03 -4.18
CA GLY A 466 15.09 -2.43 -3.98
C GLY A 466 14.24 -2.98 -5.12
N VAL A 467 14.65 -4.14 -5.63
CA VAL A 467 14.07 -4.81 -6.80
C VAL A 467 13.64 -6.22 -6.43
N PHE A 468 12.46 -6.61 -6.91
CA PHE A 468 11.89 -7.94 -6.75
C PHE A 468 11.44 -8.49 -8.11
N LEU A 469 11.86 -9.72 -8.39
CA LEU A 469 11.44 -10.50 -9.55
C LEU A 469 10.92 -11.86 -9.09
N MET A 470 9.75 -12.26 -9.61
CA MET A 470 9.22 -13.60 -9.41
C MET A 470 9.44 -14.39 -10.69
N SER A 471 10.28 -15.41 -10.62
CA SER A 471 10.63 -16.23 -11.77
C SER A 471 9.97 -17.60 -11.68
N SER A 472 9.20 -17.95 -12.71
CA SER A 472 8.63 -19.28 -12.90
C SER A 472 9.66 -20.19 -13.59
N THR A 473 10.79 -20.47 -12.94
CA THR A 473 11.81 -21.37 -13.48
C THR A 473 11.76 -22.72 -12.76
N LEU A 474 11.74 -23.83 -13.50
CA LEU A 474 11.86 -25.19 -12.94
C LEU A 474 13.14 -25.30 -12.11
N CYS A 475 13.01 -25.50 -10.80
CA CYS A 475 14.18 -25.71 -9.94
C CYS A 475 14.08 -27.02 -9.18
N VAL A 476 15.23 -27.70 -9.09
CA VAL A 476 15.42 -28.93 -8.33
C VAL A 476 15.91 -28.52 -6.94
N ALA A 477 15.15 -28.86 -5.90
CA ALA A 477 15.34 -28.35 -4.55
C ALA A 477 16.64 -28.84 -3.87
N SER A 478 17.28 -29.90 -4.38
CA SER A 478 18.55 -30.40 -3.85
C SER A 478 19.23 -31.33 -4.86
N THR A 479 20.55 -31.53 -4.76
CA THR A 479 21.27 -32.57 -5.51
C THR A 479 20.85 -34.00 -5.15
N SER A 480 20.06 -34.18 -4.08
CA SER A 480 19.57 -35.47 -3.59
C SER A 480 18.11 -35.77 -3.94
N ASP A 481 17.29 -34.77 -4.30
CA ASP A 481 15.87 -34.96 -4.62
C ASP A 481 15.58 -34.70 -6.09
N ALA A 482 15.31 -35.78 -6.83
CA ALA A 482 14.95 -35.75 -8.25
C ALA A 482 13.53 -35.21 -8.54
N ASN A 483 12.82 -34.68 -7.53
CA ASN A 483 11.47 -34.14 -7.69
C ASN A 483 11.51 -32.65 -8.03
N VAL A 484 11.30 -32.36 -9.31
CA VAL A 484 11.05 -31.00 -9.84
C VAL A 484 9.74 -30.50 -9.24
N ARG A 485 9.80 -29.45 -8.41
CA ARG A 485 8.62 -28.67 -8.03
C ARG A 485 8.63 -27.37 -8.84
N ASN A 486 7.48 -27.03 -9.43
CA ASN A 486 7.23 -25.68 -9.93
C ASN A 486 7.20 -24.74 -8.71
N ALA A 487 8.35 -24.24 -8.31
CA ALA A 487 8.47 -23.25 -7.25
C ALA A 487 8.75 -21.90 -7.88
N ASP A 488 7.85 -20.94 -7.70
CA ASP A 488 8.09 -19.55 -8.05
C ASP A 488 9.28 -19.04 -7.23
N LEU A 489 10.45 -18.91 -7.88
CA LEU A 489 11.64 -18.40 -7.23
C LEU A 489 11.54 -16.89 -7.11
N SER A 490 11.60 -16.44 -5.86
CA SER A 490 11.62 -15.03 -5.51
C SER A 490 13.07 -14.53 -5.52
N TYR A 491 13.39 -13.63 -6.43
CA TYR A 491 14.68 -12.95 -6.49
C TYR A 491 14.54 -11.55 -5.89
N TYR A 492 15.34 -11.27 -4.86
CA TYR A 492 15.41 -9.96 -4.22
C TYR A 492 16.79 -9.37 -4.46
N GLY A 493 16.85 -8.18 -5.05
CA GLY A 493 18.10 -7.53 -5.40
C GLY A 493 18.12 -6.05 -5.09
N LYS A 494 19.35 -5.50 -5.08
CA LYS A 494 19.61 -4.06 -5.02
C LYS A 494 20.03 -3.58 -6.41
N LEU A 495 19.41 -2.51 -6.90
CA LEU A 495 19.62 -1.94 -8.22
C LEU A 495 20.95 -1.18 -8.27
N GLU A 496 21.94 -1.72 -8.97
CA GLU A 496 23.24 -1.08 -9.11
C GLU A 496 23.30 -0.12 -10.28
N ASP A 497 22.75 -0.53 -11.42
CA ASP A 497 22.88 0.21 -12.67
C ASP A 497 21.61 0.08 -13.52
N ILE A 498 21.34 1.10 -14.33
CA ILE A 498 20.23 1.12 -15.28
C ILE A 498 20.81 1.42 -16.65
N ILE A 499 20.64 0.50 -17.60
CA ILE A 499 21.23 0.59 -18.93
C ILE A 499 20.15 0.46 -20.01
N GLU A 500 20.29 1.22 -21.09
CA GLU A 500 19.46 1.07 -22.30
C GLU A 500 20.32 0.65 -23.48
N LEU A 501 19.96 -0.49 -24.05
CA LEU A 501 20.60 -1.07 -25.22
C LEU A 501 19.92 -0.57 -26.48
N ASN A 502 20.72 -0.19 -27.47
CA ASN A 502 20.24 0.15 -28.81
C ASN A 502 20.52 -0.98 -29.80
N TYR A 503 19.46 -1.54 -30.41
CA TYR A 503 19.56 -2.55 -31.47
C TYR A 503 19.52 -1.88 -32.84
N ASN A 504 20.61 -1.19 -33.17
CA ASN A 504 20.86 -0.54 -34.46
C ASN A 504 19.72 0.39 -34.92
N GLY A 505 19.12 1.12 -33.99
CA GLY A 505 18.06 2.09 -34.25
C GLY A 505 16.67 1.50 -34.44
N ARG A 506 16.50 0.16 -34.42
CA ARG A 506 15.19 -0.47 -34.62
C ARG A 506 14.32 -0.45 -33.36
N PHE A 507 14.88 -0.88 -32.24
CA PHE A 507 14.24 -0.87 -30.93
C PHE A 507 15.30 -0.71 -29.84
N ARG A 508 14.85 -0.40 -28.62
CA ARG A 508 15.70 -0.28 -27.44
C ARG A 508 15.16 -1.12 -26.30
N VAL A 509 16.06 -1.60 -25.45
CA VAL A 509 15.71 -2.44 -24.30
C VAL A 509 16.38 -1.86 -23.06
N THR A 510 15.57 -1.54 -22.05
CA THR A 510 16.06 -1.03 -20.76
C THR A 510 16.20 -2.19 -19.77
N LEU A 511 17.41 -2.36 -19.24
CA LEU A 511 17.77 -3.41 -18.28
C LEU A 511 18.23 -2.80 -16.96
N PHE A 512 17.88 -3.47 -15.88
CA PHE A 512 18.32 -3.20 -14.52
C PHE A 512 19.39 -4.20 -14.13
N LYS A 513 20.58 -3.73 -13.77
CA LYS A 513 21.65 -4.55 -13.19
C LYS A 513 21.45 -4.63 -11.69
N CYS A 514 21.25 -5.83 -11.15
CA CYS A 514 20.91 -6.04 -9.76
C CYS A 514 21.89 -6.99 -9.06
N LYS A 515 22.33 -6.62 -7.86
CA LYS A 515 22.96 -7.56 -6.93
C LYS A 515 21.89 -8.31 -6.17
N SER A 516 21.71 -9.59 -6.48
CA SER A 516 20.64 -10.41 -5.94
C SER A 516 21.09 -11.24 -4.74
N ALA A 517 20.27 -11.31 -3.69
CA ALA A 517 20.51 -12.21 -2.56
C ALA A 517 20.32 -13.67 -2.99
N ASP A 518 21.13 -14.58 -2.43
CA ASP A 518 20.96 -16.02 -2.65
C ASP A 518 19.70 -16.54 -1.92
N THR A 519 18.59 -16.68 -2.63
CA THR A 519 17.33 -17.22 -2.07
C THR A 519 17.16 -18.73 -2.26
N THR A 520 18.13 -19.40 -2.90
CA THR A 520 18.05 -20.85 -3.19
C THR A 520 18.33 -21.71 -1.96
N ARG A 521 18.98 -21.14 -0.95
CA ARG A 521 19.33 -21.81 0.30
C ARG A 521 18.48 -21.28 1.43
N GLU A 522 17.83 -22.16 2.18
CA GLU A 522 17.05 -21.82 3.38
C GLU A 522 17.84 -21.03 4.43
N ARG A 523 19.18 -21.06 4.38
CA ARG A 523 20.03 -20.32 5.32
C ARG A 523 20.04 -18.80 5.08
N ASN A 524 19.70 -18.33 3.88
CA ASN A 524 19.76 -16.92 3.47
C ASN A 524 18.38 -16.30 3.21
N TYR A 525 17.34 -17.13 3.28
CA TYR A 525 15.95 -16.74 3.13
C TYR A 525 15.16 -17.32 4.30
N ARG A 526 14.45 -16.48 5.04
CA ARG A 526 13.56 -16.97 6.11
C ARG A 526 12.25 -16.20 6.10
N LYS A 527 11.20 -16.92 6.46
CA LYS A 527 9.92 -16.33 6.83
C LYS A 527 9.75 -16.54 8.33
N ASP A 528 9.54 -15.45 9.07
CA ASP A 528 9.32 -15.56 10.50
C ASP A 528 7.89 -16.07 10.81
N SER A 529 7.61 -16.33 12.08
CA SER A 529 6.28 -16.76 12.57
C SER A 529 5.18 -15.72 12.34
N TRP A 530 5.55 -14.48 12.05
CA TRP A 530 4.65 -13.35 11.81
C TRP A 530 4.35 -13.15 10.32
N GLY A 531 5.06 -13.89 9.45
CA GLY A 531 4.90 -13.87 8.02
C GLY A 531 5.79 -12.85 7.30
N PHE A 532 6.70 -12.17 7.98
CA PHE A 532 7.69 -11.31 7.34
C PHE A 532 8.79 -12.14 6.70
N THR A 533 9.13 -11.77 5.46
CA THR A 533 10.23 -12.37 4.72
C THR A 533 11.49 -11.56 4.95
N SER A 534 12.57 -12.23 5.33
CA SER A 534 13.90 -11.62 5.48
C SER A 534 14.91 -12.31 4.57
N VAL A 535 15.81 -11.53 4.00
CA VAL A 535 16.92 -12.00 3.17
C VAL A 535 18.25 -11.53 3.73
N ASN A 536 19.28 -12.33 3.49
CA ASN A 536 20.65 -12.02 3.87
C ASN A 536 21.48 -11.64 2.62
N PHE A 537 22.13 -10.49 2.66
CA PHE A 537 22.94 -9.98 1.55
C PHE A 537 24.45 -10.28 1.68
N SER A 538 24.90 -10.98 2.72
CA SER A 538 26.32 -11.36 2.90
C SER A 538 26.81 -12.27 1.77
N ARG A 539 25.90 -13.02 1.13
CA ARG A 539 26.19 -13.77 -0.09
C ARG A 539 25.27 -13.32 -1.22
N VAL A 540 25.86 -12.65 -2.19
CA VAL A 540 25.18 -12.20 -3.42
C VAL A 540 25.40 -13.24 -4.51
N ILE A 541 24.36 -13.49 -5.31
CA ILE A 541 24.42 -14.26 -6.56
C ILE A 541 24.29 -13.31 -7.74
N HIS A 542 24.82 -13.74 -8.88
CA HIS A 542 24.79 -12.96 -10.11
C HIS A 542 25.32 -11.53 -9.89
N SER A 543 26.52 -11.40 -9.31
CA SER A 543 27.16 -10.08 -9.14
C SER A 543 27.57 -9.48 -10.48
N GLY A 544 27.68 -10.31 -11.53
CA GLY A 544 28.08 -9.90 -12.87
C GLY A 544 29.59 -10.04 -13.09
N ASP A 545 30.33 -10.58 -12.12
CA ASP A 545 31.78 -10.76 -12.18
C ASP A 545 32.19 -11.94 -13.07
N ARG A 546 31.25 -12.85 -13.36
CA ARG A 546 31.48 -14.02 -14.23
C ARG A 546 30.58 -13.97 -15.45
N GLU A 547 31.07 -14.48 -16.57
CA GLU A 547 30.29 -14.58 -17.81
C GLU A 547 29.01 -15.43 -17.68
N GLU A 548 29.00 -16.38 -16.75
CA GLU A 548 27.84 -17.23 -16.41
C GLU A 548 26.78 -16.53 -15.54
N ASP A 549 27.11 -15.39 -14.95
CA ASP A 549 26.17 -14.62 -14.13
C ASP A 549 25.06 -14.00 -14.96
N ASP A 550 23.87 -13.88 -14.37
CA ASP A 550 22.72 -13.22 -14.97
C ASP A 550 22.26 -12.04 -14.09
N PRO A 551 23.05 -10.94 -14.02
CA PRO A 551 22.78 -9.83 -13.12
C PRO A 551 21.68 -8.90 -13.65
N TYR A 552 21.21 -9.10 -14.89
CA TYR A 552 20.31 -8.16 -15.55
C TYR A 552 18.87 -8.66 -15.48
N ILE A 553 17.94 -7.72 -15.33
CA ILE A 553 16.51 -7.96 -15.52
C ILE A 553 15.90 -6.89 -16.42
N GLU A 554 14.84 -7.22 -17.17
CA GLU A 554 14.11 -6.21 -17.93
C GLU A 554 13.35 -5.27 -16.98
N ALA A 555 13.42 -3.96 -17.21
CA ALA A 555 12.77 -2.96 -16.35
C ALA A 555 11.26 -3.21 -16.18
N SER A 556 10.58 -3.72 -17.21
CA SER A 556 9.14 -4.03 -17.21
C SER A 556 8.75 -5.16 -16.24
N GLN A 557 9.69 -6.06 -15.94
CA GLN A 557 9.50 -7.20 -15.04
C GLN A 557 9.77 -6.85 -13.57
N ALA A 558 10.45 -5.72 -13.34
CA ALA A 558 10.85 -5.30 -12.00
C ALA A 558 9.65 -4.84 -11.16
N ARG A 559 9.54 -5.37 -9.94
CA ARG A 559 8.68 -4.83 -8.89
C ARG A 559 9.53 -4.19 -7.81
N MET A 560 8.99 -3.19 -7.11
CA MET A 560 9.74 -2.47 -6.08
C MET A 560 9.54 -3.09 -4.71
N VAL A 561 10.64 -3.21 -3.96
CA VAL A 561 10.66 -3.55 -2.54
C VAL A 561 11.51 -2.53 -1.81
N TYR A 562 11.29 -2.38 -0.50
CA TYR A 562 12.26 -1.73 0.36
C TYR A 562 12.75 -2.71 1.43
N PHE A 563 13.99 -2.52 1.84
CA PHE A 563 14.72 -3.34 2.79
C PHE A 563 14.86 -2.58 4.13
N VAL A 564 14.33 -3.16 5.20
CA VAL A 564 14.57 -2.73 6.58
C VAL A 564 15.73 -3.52 7.14
N ASN A 565 16.83 -2.86 7.50
CA ASN A 565 17.92 -3.55 8.18
C ASN A 565 17.49 -4.00 9.58
N ASN A 566 17.81 -5.25 9.93
CA ASN A 566 17.57 -5.75 11.27
C ASN A 566 18.62 -5.16 12.23
N GLU A 567 18.17 -4.50 13.29
CA GLU A 567 19.06 -3.83 14.26
C GLU A 567 19.91 -4.82 15.06
N VAL A 568 19.41 -6.05 15.26
CA VAL A 568 20.11 -7.10 16.01
C VAL A 568 21.10 -7.85 15.12
N ASN A 569 20.70 -8.16 13.88
CA ASN A 569 21.54 -8.85 12.92
C ASN A 569 21.65 -8.04 11.61
N LYS A 570 22.69 -7.21 11.54
CA LYS A 570 22.90 -6.25 10.44
C LYS A 570 22.98 -6.86 9.05
N ASP A 571 23.28 -8.16 8.96
CA ASP A 571 23.36 -8.89 7.68
C ASP A 571 21.99 -9.27 7.11
N TRP A 572 20.93 -9.17 7.92
CA TRP A 572 19.57 -9.50 7.52
C TRP A 572 18.73 -8.25 7.27
N SER A 573 18.00 -8.26 6.16
CA SER A 573 17.03 -7.22 5.83
C SER A 573 15.63 -7.82 5.70
N VAL A 574 14.66 -7.22 6.38
CA VAL A 574 13.23 -7.53 6.21
C VAL A 574 12.74 -6.84 4.93
N ILE A 575 11.98 -7.58 4.12
CA ILE A 575 11.46 -7.11 2.85
C ILE A 575 10.05 -6.57 3.03
N VAL A 576 9.78 -5.41 2.43
CA VAL A 576 8.42 -4.88 2.30
C VAL A 576 8.13 -4.57 0.84
N HIS A 577 7.10 -5.22 0.31
CA HIS A 577 6.63 -4.99 -1.06
C HIS A 577 5.89 -3.66 -1.17
N LEU A 578 6.26 -2.88 -2.19
CA LEU A 578 5.63 -1.60 -2.50
C LEU A 578 4.68 -1.77 -3.68
N ASN A 579 3.48 -1.19 -3.54
CA ASN A 579 2.53 -1.04 -4.63
C ASN A 579 2.48 0.43 -5.04
N PRO A 580 2.22 0.74 -6.33
CA PRO A 580 2.03 2.12 -6.79
C PRO A 580 0.97 2.83 -5.95
N ARG A 581 1.19 4.11 -5.63
CA ARG A 581 0.28 4.86 -4.73
C ARG A 581 -1.13 4.96 -5.32
N ASP A 582 -1.21 5.23 -6.61
CA ASP A 582 -2.45 5.57 -7.31
C ASP A 582 -3.20 4.35 -7.88
N SER A 583 -2.74 3.12 -7.62
CA SER A 583 -3.44 1.90 -8.04
C SER A 583 -4.48 1.46 -7.00
N TYR A 584 -5.76 1.45 -7.36
CA TYR A 584 -6.85 0.92 -6.53
C TYR A 584 -7.47 -0.28 -7.24
N TYR A 585 -7.52 -1.43 -6.57
CA TYR A 585 -8.18 -2.61 -7.12
C TYR A 585 -9.69 -2.50 -6.84
N MET A 586 -10.44 -1.91 -7.77
CA MET A 586 -11.90 -1.76 -7.68
C MET A 586 -12.69 -3.06 -7.90
N GLY A 587 -12.03 -4.23 -7.81
CA GLY A 587 -12.62 -5.51 -8.18
C GLY A 587 -12.83 -5.64 -9.69
N LYS A 588 -13.05 -6.87 -10.17
CA LYS A 588 -13.59 -7.06 -11.53
C LYS A 588 -15.04 -6.58 -11.53
N MET A 589 -15.28 -5.30 -11.79
CA MET A 589 -16.57 -4.93 -12.38
C MET A 589 -16.68 -5.75 -13.66
N LYS A 590 -17.65 -6.66 -13.72
CA LYS A 590 -18.13 -7.23 -14.97
C LYS A 590 -18.61 -6.04 -15.81
N MET A 591 -17.71 -5.43 -16.56
CA MET A 591 -18.07 -4.61 -17.70
C MET A 591 -18.86 -5.54 -18.62
N MET A 592 -20.18 -5.38 -18.64
CA MET A 592 -20.98 -5.94 -19.72
C MET A 592 -20.36 -5.43 -21.02
N LYS A 593 -19.89 -6.37 -21.84
CA LYS A 593 -19.42 -6.08 -23.20
C LYS A 593 -20.60 -5.51 -23.98
N HIS A 594 -20.72 -4.20 -24.07
CA HIS A 594 -21.46 -3.62 -25.19
C HIS A 594 -20.56 -3.71 -26.42
N ALA A 595 -21.01 -4.55 -27.36
CA ALA A 595 -20.39 -4.77 -28.65
C ALA A 595 -20.16 -3.43 -29.36
N ARG A 596 -18.94 -3.20 -29.85
CA ARG A 596 -18.66 -2.18 -30.84
C ARG A 596 -19.40 -2.55 -32.11
N MET A 597 -20.49 -1.86 -32.43
CA MET A 597 -20.90 -1.71 -33.82
C MET A 597 -20.02 -0.61 -34.43
N SER A 598 -19.16 -1.02 -35.35
CA SER A 598 -18.48 -0.16 -36.31
C SER A 598 -19.50 0.55 -37.17
N HIS A 599 -19.50 1.87 -37.25
CA HIS A 599 -20.03 2.61 -38.40
C HIS A 599 -18.95 3.57 -38.88
N GLY A 600 -18.74 3.55 -40.19
CA GLY A 600 -17.79 4.40 -40.91
C GLY A 600 -18.33 5.80 -41.17
#